data_AF-A0A1G2H186-F1
#
_entry.id   AF-A0A1G2H186-F1
#
_cell.length_a   1.000
_cell.length_b   1.000
_cell.length_c   1.000
_cell.angle_alpha   90.00
_cell.angle_beta   90.00
_cell.angle_gamma   90.00
#
_symmetry.space_group_name_H-M   'P 1'
#
loop_
_entity.id
_entity.type
_entity.pdbx_description
1 polymer ?
#
loop_
_entity_poly.entity_id
_entity_poly.type
_entity_poly.pdbx_seq_one_letter_code
_entity_poly.pdbx_strand_id
1 'polypeptide(L)' 'MPLIVTKKQKESTGAFLRRFSRVVQQSGVLTRVRSFQYRMRPATERIEKKNALHRMTRRRETDKLRKLGKIE' A
#
# COMPACT_ATOMS: atom_id res chain seq x y z
N MET A 1 -11.56 5.36 13.46
CA MET A 1 -12.36 4.21 13.96
C MET A 1 -11.42 3.06 14.25
N PRO A 2 -11.56 2.35 15.38
CA PRO A 2 -10.78 1.16 15.67
C PRO A 2 -11.14 0.02 14.69
N LEU A 3 -10.14 -0.73 14.25
CA LEU A 3 -10.34 -1.95 13.45
C LEU A 3 -10.70 -3.09 14.40
N ILE A 4 -11.97 -3.49 14.40
CA ILE A 4 -12.46 -4.58 15.25
C ILE A 4 -12.74 -5.79 14.35
N VAL A 5 -12.08 -6.90 14.62
CA VAL A 5 -12.28 -8.17 13.90
C VAL A 5 -12.61 -9.25 14.93
N THR A 6 -13.86 -9.72 14.94
CA THR A 6 -14.33 -10.79 15.84
C THR A 6 -14.41 -12.12 15.10
N LYS A 7 -14.19 -13.20 15.85
CA LYS A 7 -14.30 -14.58 15.34
C LYS A 7 -15.77 -14.90 15.06
N LYS A 8 -16.06 -15.46 13.89
CA LYS A 8 -17.42 -15.91 13.56
C LYS A 8 -17.68 -17.31 14.16
N GLN A 9 -18.93 -17.60 14.49
CA GLN A 9 -19.39 -18.84 15.16
C GLN A 9 -18.88 -20.14 14.51
N LYS A 10 -18.76 -20.22 13.17
CA LYS A 10 -18.31 -21.42 12.44
C LYS A 10 -16.95 -21.25 11.75
N GLU A 11 -16.12 -20.35 12.25
CA GLU A 11 -14.82 -20.05 11.63
C GLU A 11 -13.67 -20.83 12.30
N SER A 12 -12.87 -21.52 11.49
CA SER A 12 -11.59 -22.07 11.95
C SER A 12 -10.63 -20.95 12.32
N THR A 13 -9.82 -21.16 13.36
CA THR A 13 -8.80 -20.19 13.81
C THR A 13 -7.88 -19.74 12.67
N GLY A 14 -7.51 -20.62 11.75
CA GLY A 14 -6.67 -20.27 10.60
C GLY A 14 -7.37 -19.34 9.60
N ALA A 15 -8.68 -19.53 9.37
CA ALA A 15 -9.46 -18.64 8.51
C ALA A 15 -9.62 -17.24 9.13
N PHE A 16 -9.79 -17.18 10.45
CA PHE A 16 -9.86 -15.94 11.21
C PHE A 16 -8.56 -15.12 11.10
N LEU A 17 -7.40 -15.76 11.32
CA LEU A 17 -6.09 -15.10 11.19
C LEU A 17 -5.84 -14.54 9.79
N ARG A 18 -6.24 -15.27 8.74
CA ARG A 18 -6.19 -14.77 7.36
C ARG A 18 -7.06 -13.53 7.14
N ARG A 19 -8.30 -13.52 7.64
CA ARG A 19 -9.18 -12.34 7.55
C ARG A 19 -8.58 -11.17 8.30
N PHE A 20 -8.12 -11.39 9.52
CA PHE A 20 -7.46 -10.37 10.32
C PHE A 20 -6.28 -9.76 9.57
N SER A 21 -5.37 -10.58 9.04
CA SER A 21 -4.21 -10.12 8.27
C SER A 21 -4.63 -9.32 7.03
N ARG A 22 -5.65 -9.78 6.29
CA ARG A 22 -6.19 -9.06 5.12
C ARG A 22 -6.77 -7.70 5.49
N VAL A 23 -7.55 -7.63 6.58
CA VAL A 23 -8.15 -6.38 7.09
C VAL A 23 -7.06 -5.40 7.53
N VAL A 24 -6.05 -5.87 8.26
CA VAL A 24 -4.90 -5.04 8.67
C VAL A 24 -4.13 -4.51 7.46
N GLN A 25 -3.88 -5.35 6.45
CA GLN A 25 -3.21 -4.92 5.22
C GLN A 25 -4.03 -3.89 4.44
N GLN A 26 -5.32 -4.15 4.23
CA GLN A 26 -6.22 -3.23 3.51
C GLN A 26 -6.41 -1.90 4.25
N SER A 27 -6.39 -1.92 5.58
CA SER A 27 -6.52 -0.71 6.37
C SER A 27 -5.35 0.25 6.22
N GLY A 28 -4.18 -0.23 5.75
CA GLY A 28 -2.98 0.59 5.58
C GLY A 28 -2.38 1.13 6.89
N VAL A 29 -2.90 0.74 8.06
CA VAL A 29 -2.45 1.27 9.37
C VAL A 29 -0.96 1.04 9.58
N LEU A 30 -0.44 -0.13 9.23
CA LEU A 30 0.99 -0.43 9.35
C LEU A 30 1.85 0.48 8.46
N THR A 31 1.44 0.69 7.21
CA THR A 31 2.15 1.57 6.27
C THR A 31 2.13 3.02 6.77
N ARG A 32 0.98 3.47 7.29
CA ARG A 32 0.82 4.80 7.86
C ARG A 32 1.75 4.99 9.06
N VAL A 33 1.73 4.08 10.04
CA VAL A 33 2.61 4.17 11.22
C VAL A 33 4.08 4.18 10.80
N ARG A 34 4.48 3.31 9.87
CA ARG A 34 5.85 3.28 9.34
C ARG A 34 6.24 4.58 8.63
N SER A 35 5.31 5.27 7.97
CA SER A 35 5.63 6.51 7.25
C SER A 35 5.97 7.68 8.16
N PHE A 36 5.45 7.71 9.40
CA PHE A 36 5.72 8.79 10.36
C PHE A 36 6.51 8.32 11.60
N GLN A 37 7.00 7.08 11.61
CA GLN A 37 7.75 6.51 12.74
C GLN A 37 9.01 7.34 13.09
N TYR A 38 9.60 8.01 12.10
CA TYR A 38 10.75 8.89 12.25
C TYR A 38 10.44 10.28 11.69
N ARG A 39 11.06 11.30 12.30
CA ARG A 39 10.98 12.67 11.80
C ARG A 39 11.73 12.79 10.48
N MET A 40 11.01 13.18 9.43
CA MET A 40 11.59 13.52 8.13
C MET A 40 11.65 15.04 7.93
N ARG A 41 12.66 15.51 7.19
CA ARG A 41 12.72 16.91 6.73
C ARG A 41 11.68 17.12 5.62
N PRO A 42 11.08 18.32 5.51
CA PRO A 42 10.20 18.63 4.39
C PRO A 42 10.95 18.49 3.07
N ALA A 43 10.27 18.02 2.03
CA ALA A 43 10.85 17.90 0.70
C ALA A 43 11.12 19.29 0.11
N THR A 44 12.21 19.43 -0.63
CA THR A 44 12.45 20.63 -1.44
C THR A 44 11.72 20.51 -2.77
N GLU A 45 11.41 21.64 -3.41
CA GLU A 45 10.72 21.69 -4.71
C GLU A 45 11.42 20.79 -5.78
N ARG A 46 12.76 20.75 -5.77
CA ARG A 46 13.54 19.88 -6.66
C ARG A 46 13.23 18.39 -6.44
N ILE A 47 13.13 17.95 -5.18
CA ILE A 47 12.84 16.56 -4.84
C ILE A 47 11.41 16.21 -5.26
N GLU A 48 10.46 17.12 -5.04
CA GLU A 48 9.07 16.95 -5.46
C GLU A 48 8.94 16.80 -6.98
N LYS A 49 9.59 17.68 -7.75
CA LYS A 49 9.65 17.61 -9.22
C LYS A 49 10.27 16.30 -9.71
N LYS A 50 11.39 15.87 -9.10
CA LYS A 50 12.05 14.59 -9.43
C LYS A 50 11.11 13.40 -9.18
N ASN A 51 10.43 13.38 -8.03
CA ASN A 51 9.48 12.33 -7.70
C ASN A 51 8.27 12.32 -8.64
N ALA A 52 7.78 13.49 -9.05
CA ALA A 52 6.70 13.60 -10.03
C ALA A 52 7.13 13.04 -11.40
N LEU A 53 8.31 13.42 -11.89
CA LEU A 53 8.86 12.90 -13.14
C LEU A 53 8.98 11.38 -13.11
N HIS A 54 9.50 10.83 -12.01
CA HIS A 54 9.62 9.39 -11.82
C HIS A 54 8.29 8.63 -11.83
N ARG A 55 7.23 9.22 -11.25
CA ARG A 55 5.88 8.65 -11.33
C ARG A 55 5.36 8.62 -12.76
N MET A 56 5.60 9.68 -13.53
CA MET A 56 5.18 9.77 -14.93
C MET A 56 5.92 8.76 -15.82
N THR A 57 7.23 8.63 -15.66
CA THR A 57 8.04 7.68 -16.45
C THR A 57 7.59 6.24 -16.18
N ARG A 58 7.45 5.86 -14.90
CA ARG A 58 6.95 4.53 -14.53
C ARG A 58 5.56 4.25 -15.09
N ARG A 59 4.64 5.22 -15.04
CA ARG A 59 3.30 5.06 -15.62
C ARG A 59 3.38 4.75 -17.12
N ARG A 60 4.20 5.50 -17.86
CA ARG A 60 4.41 5.30 -19.29
C ARG A 60 5.03 3.93 -19.60
N GLU A 61 5.98 3.49 -18.77
CA GLU A 61 6.59 2.15 -18.89
C GLU A 61 5.56 1.04 -18.63
N THR A 62 4.77 1.14 -17.57
CA THR A 62 3.70 0.18 -17.28
C THR A 62 2.68 0.13 -18.42
N ASP A 63 2.26 1.26 -18.95
CA ASP A 63 1.31 1.32 -20.07
C ASP A 63 1.89 0.70 -21.35
N LYS A 64 3.18 0.92 -21.62
CA LYS A 64 3.89 0.27 -22.74
C LYS A 64 3.95 -1.25 -22.54
N LEU A 65 4.29 -1.72 -21.34
CA LEU A 65 4.39 -3.14 -21.04
C LEU A 65 3.03 -3.85 -21.14
N ARG A 66 1.95 -3.20 -20.70
CA ARG A 66 0.57 -3.65 -20.91
C ARG A 66 0.22 -3.78 -22.39
N LYS A 67 0.54 -2.76 -23.20
CA LYS A 67 0.33 -2.80 -24.66
C LYS A 67 1.12 -3.92 -25.35
N LEU A 68 2.28 -4.28 -24.80
CA LEU A 68 3.11 -5.38 -25.29
C LEU A 68 2.70 -6.76 -24.73
N GLY A 69 1.67 -6.83 -23.89
CA GLY A 69 1.19 -8.08 -23.28
C GLY A 69 2.17 -8.69 -22.26
N LYS A 70 3.13 -7.92 -21.75
CA LYS A 70 4.15 -8.42 -20.80
C LYS A 70 3.70 -8.39 -19.34
N ILE A 71 2.68 -7.61 -19.04
CA ILE A 71 2.09 -7.40 -17.71
C ILE A 71 0.58 -7.22 -17.93
N GLU A 72 -0.25 -7.89 -17.12
CA GLU A 72 -1.71 -7.66 -17.05
C GLU A 72 -2.04 -6.42 -16.19
#